data_AF-A0A1H9S541-F1
#
_entry.id   AF-A0A1H9S541-F1
#
_cell.length_a   1.000
_cell.length_b   1.000
_cell.length_c   1.000
_cell.angle_alpha   90.00
_cell.angle_beta   90.00
_cell.angle_gamma   90.00
#
_symmetry.space_group_name_H-M   'P 1'
#
loop_
_entity.id
_entity.type
_entity.pdbx_description
1 polymer ?
#
loop_
_entity_poly.entity_id
_entity_poly.type
_entity_poly.pdbx_seq_one_letter_code
_entity_poly.pdbx_strand_id
1 'polypeptide(L)'
;MGRADLLALVAGFVFAVVIALPMPAGSAQAAAALMLIIMIGWIAWQDLRTFTIPDGALVSLALTGASLRLSQALDLPHEVLAIAIDALLCGGALLAIREGYHRWKGVDGLGFGDVKLAAACGVLVGVTGFAHALLAASALGIALVLALSLRRGAVAIERLPFGALLAPACGIVWILSSLA
;
A
#
# COMPACT_ATOMS: atom_id res chain seq x y z
N MET A 1 -9.43 -15.48 19.69
CA MET A 1 -8.67 -14.61 18.78
C MET A 1 -8.79 -13.17 19.25
N GLY A 2 -7.68 -12.61 19.71
CA GLY A 2 -7.56 -11.19 20.04
C GLY A 2 -7.57 -10.31 18.80
N ARG A 3 -7.54 -8.98 19.00
CA ARG A 3 -7.53 -7.99 17.90
C ARG A 3 -6.32 -8.13 17.00
N ALA A 4 -5.14 -8.30 17.60
CA ALA A 4 -3.89 -8.51 16.89
C ALA A 4 -3.97 -9.77 16.00
N ASP A 5 -4.60 -10.85 16.48
CA ASP A 5 -4.76 -12.09 15.71
C ASP A 5 -5.63 -11.87 14.47
N LEU A 6 -6.73 -11.10 14.58
CA LEU A 6 -7.60 -10.83 13.43
C LEU A 6 -6.92 -9.93 12.40
N LEU A 7 -6.25 -8.87 12.86
CA LEU A 7 -5.50 -7.96 11.98
C LEU A 7 -4.36 -8.70 11.27
N ALA A 8 -3.59 -9.51 12.00
CA ALA A 8 -2.53 -10.34 11.43
C ALA A 8 -3.08 -11.39 10.47
N LEU A 9 -4.24 -11.98 10.76
CA LEU A 9 -4.86 -12.96 9.87
C LEU A 9 -5.36 -12.32 8.57
N VAL A 10 -5.97 -11.13 8.62
CA VAL A 10 -6.40 -10.45 7.39
C VAL A 10 -5.22 -9.93 6.60
N ALA A 11 -4.26 -9.25 7.22
CA ALA A 11 -3.05 -8.81 6.53
C ALA A 11 -2.27 -10.01 5.95
N GLY A 12 -2.16 -11.10 6.70
CA GLY A 12 -1.56 -12.36 6.24
C GLY A 12 -2.33 -13.00 5.09
N PHE A 13 -3.67 -12.96 5.10
CA PHE A 13 -4.50 -13.44 4.00
C PHE A 13 -4.31 -12.60 2.74
N VAL A 14 -4.36 -11.26 2.84
CA VAL A 14 -4.12 -10.38 1.68
C VAL A 14 -2.71 -10.57 1.13
N PHE A 15 -1.71 -10.74 2.01
CA PHE A 15 -0.35 -11.07 1.59
C PHE A 15 -0.24 -12.45 0.92
N ALA A 16 -0.93 -13.46 1.43
CA ALA A 16 -0.99 -14.78 0.81
C ALA A 16 -1.63 -14.73 -0.59
N VAL A 17 -2.64 -13.87 -0.79
CA VAL A 17 -3.21 -13.62 -2.12
C VAL A 17 -2.15 -13.07 -3.06
N VAL A 18 -1.33 -12.10 -2.63
CA VAL A 18 -0.22 -11.57 -3.47
C VAL A 18 0.72 -12.69 -3.92
N ILE A 19 1.11 -13.59 -3.01
CA ILE A 19 2.02 -14.72 -3.31
C ILE A 19 1.37 -15.74 -4.25
N ALA A 20 0.06 -15.96 -4.14
CA ALA A 20 -0.66 -16.95 -4.92
C ALA A 20 -0.98 -16.50 -6.35
N LEU A 21 -0.82 -15.20 -6.67
CA LEU A 21 -1.05 -14.70 -8.02
C LEU A 21 0.02 -15.23 -8.99
N PRO A 22 -0.35 -15.51 -10.26
CA PRO A 22 0.61 -15.99 -11.24
C PRO A 22 1.68 -14.93 -11.50
N MET A 23 2.93 -15.39 -11.62
CA MET A 23 4.06 -14.50 -11.87
C MET A 23 3.99 -13.95 -13.30
N PRO A 24 4.29 -12.66 -13.50
CA PRO A 24 4.30 -12.06 -14.83
C PRO A 24 5.34 -12.71 -15.74
N ALA A 25 5.04 -12.74 -17.04
CA ALA A 25 5.89 -13.39 -18.05
C ALA A 25 7.15 -12.55 -18.32
N GLY A 26 8.31 -13.09 -17.98
CA GLY A 26 9.62 -12.46 -18.22
C GLY A 26 10.49 -12.43 -16.96
N SER A 27 11.77 -12.76 -17.11
CA SER A 27 12.70 -12.90 -15.98
C SER A 27 12.84 -11.61 -15.15
N ALA A 28 12.81 -10.44 -15.80
CA ALA A 28 12.88 -9.15 -15.13
C ALA A 28 11.62 -8.82 -14.33
N GLN A 29 10.42 -9.04 -14.90
CA GLN A 29 9.15 -8.80 -14.20
C GLN A 29 8.95 -9.77 -13.04
N ALA A 30 9.37 -11.04 -13.19
CA ALA A 30 9.33 -12.01 -12.11
C ALA A 30 10.28 -11.64 -10.95
N ALA A 31 11.49 -11.15 -11.25
CA ALA A 31 12.42 -10.66 -10.22
C ALA A 31 11.86 -9.44 -9.49
N ALA A 32 11.23 -8.51 -10.21
CA ALA A 32 10.58 -7.36 -9.61
C ALA A 32 9.37 -7.76 -8.74
N ALA A 33 8.55 -8.72 -9.20
CA ALA A 33 7.46 -9.27 -8.42
C ALA A 33 7.95 -9.88 -7.09
N LEU A 34 9.04 -10.64 -7.11
CA LEU A 34 9.65 -11.19 -5.90
C LEU A 34 10.15 -10.09 -4.96
N MET A 35 10.81 -9.06 -5.50
CA MET A 35 11.27 -7.90 -4.72
C MET A 35 10.08 -7.18 -4.07
N LEU A 36 9.00 -6.94 -4.81
CA LEU A 36 7.78 -6.31 -4.31
C LEU A 36 7.13 -7.14 -3.20
N ILE A 37 7.03 -8.46 -3.37
CA ILE A 37 6.52 -9.37 -2.35
C ILE A 37 7.32 -9.23 -1.05
N ILE A 38 8.66 -9.24 -1.13
CA ILE A 38 9.52 -9.11 0.04
C ILE A 38 9.33 -7.74 0.72
N MET A 39 9.33 -6.64 -0.05
CA MET A 39 9.15 -5.30 0.50
C MET A 39 7.77 -5.10 1.12
N ILE A 40 6.70 -5.55 0.46
CA ILE A 40 5.32 -5.48 0.97
C ILE A 40 5.20 -6.29 2.27
N GLY A 41 5.76 -7.50 2.31
CA GLY A 41 5.75 -8.32 3.51
C GLY A 41 6.47 -7.64 4.68
N TRP A 42 7.62 -7.01 4.42
CA TRP A 42 8.35 -6.25 5.42
C TRP A 42 7.57 -5.03 5.92
N ILE A 43 6.98 -4.25 5.02
CA ILE A 43 6.14 -3.10 5.36
C ILE A 43 4.95 -3.54 6.22
N ALA A 44 4.21 -4.57 5.80
CA ALA A 44 3.06 -5.07 6.54
C ALA A 44 3.45 -5.61 7.92
N TRP A 45 4.56 -6.35 8.01
CA TRP A 45 5.04 -6.88 9.29
C TRP A 45 5.46 -5.77 10.26
N GLN A 46 6.18 -4.75 9.79
CA GLN A 46 6.55 -3.59 10.61
C GLN A 46 5.32 -2.78 11.03
N ASP A 47 4.40 -2.49 10.10
CA ASP A 47 3.22 -1.69 10.39
C ASP A 47 2.32 -2.37 11.44
N LEU A 48 2.13 -3.69 11.34
CA LEU A 48 1.41 -4.48 12.34
C LEU A 48 2.07 -4.50 13.73
N ARG A 49 3.40 -4.37 13.81
CA ARG A 49 4.18 -4.49 15.06
C ARG A 49 4.40 -3.15 15.75
N THR A 50 4.76 -2.13 14.98
CA THR A 50 5.28 -0.86 15.50
C THR A 50 4.56 0.37 14.92
N PHE A 51 3.60 0.21 13.99
CA PHE A 51 2.94 1.32 13.30
C PHE A 51 3.94 2.26 12.62
N THR A 52 5.04 1.69 12.11
CA THR A 52 6.10 2.42 11.40
C THR A 52 6.34 1.75 10.06
N ILE A 53 6.65 2.56 9.04
CA ILE A 53 7.01 2.07 7.72
C ILE A 53 8.48 2.39 7.47
N PRO A 54 9.33 1.38 7.17
CA PRO A 54 10.77 1.60 6.99
C PRO A 54 11.05 2.33 5.68
N ASP A 55 11.80 3.44 5.76
CA ASP A 55 12.15 4.27 4.60
C ASP A 55 12.91 3.47 3.52
N GLY A 56 13.75 2.52 3.92
CA GLY A 56 14.46 1.64 2.97
C GLY A 56 13.53 0.79 2.11
N ALA A 57 12.43 0.27 2.67
CA ALA A 57 11.46 -0.50 1.92
C ALA A 57 10.65 0.40 0.97
N LEU A 58 10.31 1.61 1.41
CA LEU A 58 9.62 2.61 0.59
C LEU A 58 10.45 3.02 -0.63
N VAL A 59 11.74 3.35 -0.41
CA VAL A 59 12.66 3.70 -1.49
C VAL A 59 12.83 2.52 -2.45
N SER A 60 12.99 1.30 -1.93
CA SER A 60 13.15 0.10 -2.76
C SER A 60 11.90 -0.17 -3.61
N LEU A 61 10.71 0.01 -3.03
CA LEU A 61 9.43 -0.13 -3.73
C LEU A 61 9.27 0.92 -4.83
N ALA A 62 9.57 2.19 -4.53
CA ALA A 62 9.51 3.27 -5.51
C ALA A 62 10.52 3.06 -6.66
N LEU A 63 11.77 2.69 -6.35
CA LEU A 63 12.80 2.42 -7.36
C LEU A 63 12.44 1.23 -8.24
N THR A 64 11.86 0.17 -7.67
CA THR A 64 11.41 -1.00 -8.43
C THR A 64 10.27 -0.62 -9.36
N GLY A 65 9.27 0.12 -8.88
CA GLY A 65 8.16 0.62 -9.70
C GLY A 65 8.63 1.55 -10.83
N ALA A 66 9.51 2.50 -10.53
CA ALA A 66 10.08 3.40 -11.53
C ALA A 66 10.89 2.63 -12.58
N SER A 67 11.74 1.69 -12.17
CA SER A 67 12.56 0.89 -13.08
C SER A 67 11.71 0.06 -14.04
N LEU A 68 10.63 -0.54 -13.55
CA LEU A 68 9.68 -1.30 -14.37
C LEU A 68 9.03 -0.42 -15.43
N ARG A 69 8.46 0.72 -15.02
CA ARG A 69 7.79 1.65 -15.94
C ARG A 69 8.74 2.22 -16.98
N LEU A 70 9.92 2.66 -16.54
CA LEU A 70 10.95 3.18 -17.45
C LEU A 70 11.46 2.12 -18.43
N SER A 71 11.54 0.84 -18.02
CA SER A 71 11.96 -0.24 -18.93
C SER A 71 10.98 -0.52 -20.07
N GLN A 72 9.71 -0.11 -19.89
CA GLN A 72 8.62 -0.29 -20.86
C GLN A 72 8.27 1.01 -21.59
N ALA A 73 8.92 2.12 -21.24
CA ALA A 73 8.60 3.45 -21.77
C ALA A 73 9.10 3.60 -23.21
N LEU A 74 8.20 4.06 -24.08
CA LEU A 74 8.55 4.49 -25.44
C LEU A 74 9.10 5.92 -25.46
N ASP A 75 8.62 6.78 -24.54
CA ASP A 75 9.04 8.17 -24.38
C ASP A 75 9.49 8.40 -22.93
N LEU A 76 10.82 8.33 -22.71
CA LEU A 76 11.43 8.41 -21.39
C LEU A 76 11.13 9.75 -20.67
N PRO A 77 11.32 10.94 -21.28
CA PRO A 77 10.95 12.21 -20.65
C PRO A 77 9.49 12.26 -20.18
N HIS A 78 8.57 11.76 -21.01
CA HIS A 78 7.16 11.73 -20.65
C HIS A 78 6.91 10.80 -19.46
N GLU A 79 7.50 9.60 -19.45
CA GLU A 79 7.30 8.64 -18.38
C GLU A 79 7.90 9.12 -17.04
N VAL A 80 9.07 9.76 -17.06
CA VAL A 80 9.67 10.35 -15.85
C VAL A 80 8.75 11.41 -15.24
N LEU A 81 8.14 12.26 -16.08
CA LEU A 81 7.18 13.25 -15.63
C LEU A 81 5.92 12.59 -15.08
N ALA A 82 5.39 11.56 -15.75
CA ALA A 82 4.23 10.81 -15.29
C ALA A 82 4.48 10.17 -13.91
N ILE A 83 5.61 9.50 -13.71
CA ILE A 83 6.02 8.92 -12.42
C ILE A 83 6.05 9.99 -11.31
N ALA A 84 6.62 11.16 -11.60
CA ALA A 84 6.69 12.24 -10.62
C ALA A 84 5.29 12.79 -10.27
N ILE A 85 4.41 12.93 -11.27
CA ILE A 85 3.03 13.35 -11.07
C ILE A 85 2.26 12.31 -10.27
N ASP A 86 2.40 11.02 -10.58
CA ASP A 86 1.72 9.94 -9.85
C ASP A 86 2.14 9.92 -8.37
N ALA A 87 3.45 10.05 -8.10
CA ALA A 87 3.96 10.12 -6.73
C ALA A 87 3.39 11.33 -5.98
N LEU A 88 3.37 12.51 -6.63
CA LEU A 88 2.88 13.75 -6.06
C LEU A 88 1.38 13.71 -5.79
N LEU A 89 0.58 13.18 -6.73
CA LEU A 89 -0.87 13.12 -6.58
C LEU A 89 -1.27 12.09 -5.52
N CYS A 90 -0.68 10.89 -5.53
CA CYS A 90 -1.01 9.86 -4.55
C CYS A 90 -0.57 10.24 -3.13
N GLY A 91 0.69 10.67 -2.97
CA GLY A 91 1.20 11.13 -1.69
C GLY A 91 0.52 12.43 -1.23
N GLY A 92 0.37 13.39 -2.13
CA GLY A 92 -0.27 14.68 -1.86
C GLY A 92 -1.74 14.54 -1.46
N ALA A 93 -2.48 13.59 -2.05
CA ALA A 93 -3.87 13.32 -1.65
C ALA A 93 -3.96 12.84 -0.20
N LEU A 94 -3.15 11.85 0.20
CA LEU A 94 -3.15 11.39 1.60
C LEU A 94 -2.61 12.45 2.56
N LEU A 95 -1.64 13.27 2.14
CA LEU A 95 -1.16 14.40 2.92
C LEU A 95 -2.26 15.43 3.14
N ALA A 96 -3.01 15.77 2.09
CA ALA A 96 -4.14 16.70 2.17
C ALA A 96 -5.23 16.19 3.11
N ILE A 97 -5.54 14.88 3.06
CA ILE A 97 -6.47 14.24 3.99
C ILE A 97 -5.94 14.31 5.43
N ARG A 98 -4.66 13.98 5.64
CA ARG A 98 -4.01 14.04 6.96
C ARG A 98 -4.12 15.44 7.56
N GLU A 99 -3.71 16.46 6.81
CA GLU A 99 -3.71 17.84 7.32
C GLU A 99 -5.10 18.46 7.42
N GLY A 100 -6.02 18.10 6.52
CA GLY A 100 -7.42 18.49 6.63
C GLY A 100 -8.05 17.92 7.91
N TYR A 101 -7.79 16.65 8.20
CA TYR A 101 -8.28 16.00 9.42
C TYR A 101 -7.64 16.59 10.68
N HIS A 102 -6.31 16.80 10.68
CA HIS A 102 -5.60 17.41 11.80
C HIS A 102 -6.15 18.82 12.10
N ARG A 103 -6.35 19.67 11.08
CA ARG A 103 -6.90 21.02 11.27
C ARG A 103 -8.34 21.01 11.80
N TRP A 104 -9.13 19.99 11.47
CA TRP A 104 -10.52 19.91 11.91
C TRP A 104 -10.68 19.31 13.31
N LYS A 105 -9.92 18.26 13.63
CA LYS A 105 -10.07 17.48 14.87
C LYS A 105 -8.96 17.70 15.89
N GLY A 106 -7.87 18.35 15.52
CA GLY A 106 -6.69 18.58 16.37
C GLY A 106 -5.89 17.30 16.67
N VAL A 107 -6.17 16.20 15.96
CA VAL A 107 -5.53 14.89 16.17
C VAL A 107 -5.11 14.32 14.82
N ASP A 108 -3.95 13.66 14.80
CA ASP A 108 -3.45 12.96 13.61
C ASP A 108 -4.29 11.71 13.32
N GLY A 109 -5.11 11.77 12.26
CA GLY A 109 -5.93 10.66 11.80
C GLY A 109 -5.20 9.65 10.92
N LEU A 110 -4.09 10.05 10.29
CA LEU A 110 -3.29 9.23 9.38
C LEU A 110 -1.79 9.41 9.67
N GLY A 111 -1.02 8.32 9.59
CA GLY A 111 0.43 8.35 9.79
C GLY A 111 1.15 8.98 8.59
N PHE A 112 2.26 9.68 8.84
CA PHE A 112 3.11 10.17 7.76
C PHE A 112 3.76 9.02 6.96
N GLY A 113 3.92 7.84 7.59
CA GLY A 113 4.32 6.62 6.88
C GLY A 113 3.36 6.28 5.74
N ASP A 114 2.05 6.36 5.97
CA ASP A 114 1.03 6.06 4.94
C ASP A 114 1.11 7.03 3.76
N VAL A 115 1.43 8.30 4.02
CA VAL A 115 1.63 9.33 2.99
C VAL A 115 2.83 8.96 2.09
N LYS A 116 3.95 8.56 2.69
CA LYS A 116 5.13 8.10 1.93
C LYS A 116 4.84 6.81 1.15
N LEU A 117 4.10 5.88 1.75
CA LEU A 117 3.66 4.66 1.10
C LEU A 117 2.77 4.95 -0.11
N ALA A 118 1.85 5.90 -0.01
CA ALA A 118 1.02 6.31 -1.12
C ALA A 118 1.83 6.91 -2.28
N ALA A 119 2.85 7.73 -1.98
CA ALA A 119 3.75 8.23 -3.02
C ALA A 119 4.49 7.07 -3.72
N ALA A 120 5.04 6.12 -2.96
CA ALA A 120 5.74 4.96 -3.51
C ALA A 120 4.80 4.02 -4.30
N CYS A 121 3.58 3.79 -3.82
CA CYS A 121 2.55 3.07 -4.56
C CYS A 121 2.14 3.81 -5.84
N GLY A 122 2.02 5.14 -5.81
CA GLY A 122 1.73 5.95 -6.99
C GLY A 122 2.78 5.75 -8.08
N VAL A 123 4.07 5.71 -7.72
CA VAL A 123 5.13 5.34 -8.67
C VAL A 123 4.90 3.96 -9.28
N LEU A 124 4.53 2.97 -8.47
CA LEU A 124 4.37 1.57 -8.89
C LEU A 124 3.14 1.33 -9.78
N VAL A 125 1.97 1.83 -9.40
CA VAL A 125 0.67 1.51 -10.04
C VAL A 125 -0.03 2.69 -10.71
N GLY A 126 0.59 3.88 -10.69
CA GLY A 126 -0.02 5.12 -11.16
C GLY A 126 -1.17 5.60 -10.28
N VAL A 127 -1.72 6.78 -10.58
CA VAL A 127 -2.87 7.34 -9.85
C VAL A 127 -4.10 6.43 -9.90
N THR A 128 -4.42 5.89 -11.08
CA THR A 128 -5.60 5.05 -11.27
C THR A 128 -5.48 3.73 -10.51
N GLY A 129 -4.35 3.02 -10.64
CA GLY A 129 -4.10 1.81 -9.88
C GLY A 129 -4.09 2.06 -8.37
N PHE A 130 -3.50 3.18 -7.94
CA PHE A 130 -3.50 3.56 -6.54
C PHE A 130 -4.91 3.80 -6.00
N ALA A 131 -5.80 4.44 -6.77
CA ALA A 131 -7.19 4.65 -6.35
C ALA A 131 -7.93 3.31 -6.09
N HIS A 132 -7.71 2.29 -6.94
CA HIS A 132 -8.27 0.96 -6.74
C HIS A 132 -7.69 0.28 -5.50
N ALA A 133 -6.36 0.35 -5.30
CA ALA A 133 -5.69 -0.19 -4.12
C ALA A 133 -6.18 0.49 -2.84
N LEU A 134 -6.30 1.82 -2.85
CA LEU A 134 -6.77 2.62 -1.73
C LEU A 134 -8.22 2.29 -1.37
N LEU A 135 -9.10 2.13 -2.37
CA LEU A 135 -10.47 1.71 -2.18
C LEU A 135 -10.55 0.32 -1.53
N ALA A 136 -9.80 -0.65 -2.06
CA ALA A 136 -9.76 -2.01 -1.54
C ALA A 136 -9.24 -2.06 -0.10
N ALA A 137 -8.13 -1.37 0.19
CA ALA A 137 -7.55 -1.30 1.53
C ALA A 137 -8.50 -0.61 2.52
N SER A 138 -9.16 0.48 2.11
CA SER A 138 -10.14 1.19 2.95
C SER A 138 -11.37 0.35 3.24
N ALA A 139 -11.91 -0.34 2.23
CA ALA A 139 -13.06 -1.24 2.40
C ALA A 139 -12.75 -2.39 3.36
N LEU A 140 -11.57 -3.02 3.21
CA LEU A 140 -11.09 -4.06 4.14
C LEU A 140 -10.89 -3.52 5.56
N GLY A 141 -10.30 -2.32 5.69
CA GLY A 141 -10.12 -1.67 6.98
C GLY A 141 -11.44 -1.38 7.68
N ILE A 142 -12.43 -0.85 6.96
CA ILE A 142 -13.79 -0.61 7.48
C ILE A 142 -14.44 -1.92 7.89
N ALA A 143 -14.39 -2.96 7.04
CA ALA A 143 -14.95 -4.27 7.34
C ALA A 143 -14.32 -4.89 8.60
N LEU A 144 -13.00 -4.78 8.76
CA LEU A 144 -12.27 -5.20 9.95
C LEU A 144 -12.73 -4.46 11.20
N VAL A 145 -12.83 -3.14 11.14
CA VAL A 145 -13.27 -2.31 12.26
C VAL A 145 -14.71 -2.65 12.66
N LEU A 146 -15.62 -2.82 11.69
CA LEU A 146 -17.00 -3.25 11.95
C LEU A 146 -17.04 -4.64 12.59
N ALA A 147 -16.32 -5.62 12.01
CA ALA A 147 -16.30 -6.99 12.51
C ALA A 147 -15.77 -7.08 13.95
N LEU A 148 -14.82 -6.22 14.31
CA LEU A 148 -14.30 -6.12 15.68
C LEU A 148 -15.27 -5.39 16.62
N SER A 149 -15.95 -4.34 16.14
CA SER A 149 -16.89 -3.55 16.93
C SER A 149 -18.16 -4.32 17.30
N LEU A 150 -18.58 -5.28 16.47
CA LEU A 150 -19.74 -6.15 16.74
C LEU A 150 -19.48 -7.24 17.80
N ARG A 151 -18.24 -7.39 18.29
CA ARG A 151 -17.92 -8.38 19.33
C ARG A 151 -18.27 -7.85 20.72
N ARG A 152 -18.88 -8.69 21.56
CA ARG A 152 -19.20 -8.34 22.95
C ARG A 152 -17.91 -8.03 23.72
N GLY A 153 -17.85 -6.87 24.38
CA GLY A 153 -16.65 -6.39 25.08
C GLY A 153 -15.63 -5.68 24.19
N ALA A 154 -16.01 -5.24 22.98
CA ALA A 154 -15.13 -4.50 22.09
C ALA A 154 -14.81 -3.09 22.64
N VAL A 155 -13.60 -2.92 23.16
CA VAL A 155 -12.93 -1.60 23.28
C VAL A 155 -12.72 -1.01 21.88
N ALA A 156 -12.87 0.31 21.76
CA ALA A 156 -12.65 1.07 20.53
C ALA A 156 -11.26 0.78 19.91
N ILE A 157 -11.20 0.76 18.58
CA ILE A 157 -9.93 0.66 17.85
C ILE A 157 -9.37 2.07 17.76
N GLU A 158 -8.28 2.34 18.46
CA GLU A 158 -7.63 3.66 18.45
C GLU A 158 -6.84 3.89 17.17
N ARG A 159 -6.16 2.86 16.65
CA ARG A 159 -5.35 2.94 15.42
C ARG A 159 -5.37 1.63 14.64
N LEU A 160 -5.62 1.74 13.34
CA LEU A 160 -5.54 0.64 12.38
C LEU A 160 -4.17 0.71 11.66
N PRO A 161 -3.42 -0.40 11.55
CA PRO A 161 -2.21 -0.45 10.73
C PRO A 161 -2.63 -0.45 9.25
N PHE A 162 -2.79 0.75 8.69
CA PHE A 162 -3.33 0.94 7.35
C PHE A 162 -2.33 0.53 6.26
N GLY A 163 -1.03 0.78 6.48
CA GLY A 163 0.03 0.36 5.59
C GLY A 163 0.07 -1.15 5.35
N ALA A 164 -0.28 -1.96 6.36
CA ALA A 164 -0.39 -3.42 6.25
C ALA A 164 -1.52 -3.90 5.33
N LEU A 165 -2.52 -3.06 5.05
CA LEU A 165 -3.58 -3.33 4.08
C LEU A 165 -3.29 -2.67 2.73
N LEU A 166 -2.76 -1.45 2.74
CA LEU A 166 -2.49 -0.66 1.55
C LEU A 166 -1.35 -1.25 0.71
N ALA A 167 -0.22 -1.60 1.32
CA ALA A 167 0.94 -2.13 0.60
C ALA A 167 0.61 -3.39 -0.22
N PRO A 168 -0.04 -4.44 0.34
CA PRO A 168 -0.39 -5.61 -0.45
C PRO A 168 -1.52 -5.33 -1.45
N ALA A 169 -2.45 -4.40 -1.17
CA ALA A 169 -3.43 -3.98 -2.18
C ALA A 169 -2.74 -3.36 -3.41
N CYS A 170 -1.72 -2.51 -3.23
CA CYS A 170 -0.92 -1.98 -4.34
C CYS A 170 -0.21 -3.11 -5.11
N GLY A 171 0.36 -4.09 -4.39
CA GLY A 171 1.00 -5.26 -5.00
C GLY A 171 0.05 -6.09 -5.86
N ILE A 172 -1.18 -6.36 -5.37
CA ILE A 172 -2.22 -7.06 -6.13
C ILE A 172 -2.56 -6.29 -7.41
N VAL A 173 -2.81 -4.98 -7.31
CA VAL A 173 -3.14 -4.15 -8.47
C VAL A 173 -2.02 -4.19 -9.51
N TRP A 174 -0.76 -4.08 -9.07
CA TRP A 174 0.38 -4.16 -9.96
C TRP A 174 0.45 -5.52 -10.67
N ILE A 175 0.39 -6.63 -9.92
CA ILE A 175 0.45 -7.98 -10.51
C ILE A 175 -0.68 -8.16 -11.53
N LEU A 176 -1.91 -7.80 -11.19
CA LEU A 176 -3.06 -7.91 -12.11
C LEU A 176 -2.86 -7.07 -13.37
N SER A 177 -2.32 -5.85 -13.25
CA SER A 177 -2.04 -5.00 -14.41
C SER A 177 -0.91 -5.54 -15.30
N SER A 178 0.04 -6.29 -14.73
CA SER A 178 1.15 -6.90 -15.48
C SER A 178 0.78 -8.18 -16.23
N LEU A 179 -0.37 -8.77 -15.91
CA LEU A 179 -0.90 -9.99 -16.53
C LEU A 179 -1.87 -9.71 -17.69
N ALA A 180 -2.33 -8.46 -17.81
CA ALA A 180 -3.23 -7.99 -18.86
C ALA A 180 -2.46 -7.59 -20.12
#